data_AF-G0P801-F1
#
_entry.id   AF-G0P801-F1
#
_cell.length_a   1.000
_cell.length_b   1.000
_cell.length_c   1.000
_cell.angle_alpha   90.00
_cell.angle_beta   90.00
_cell.angle_gamma   90.00
#
_symmetry.space_group_name_H-M   'P 1'
#
loop_
_entity.id
_entity.type
_entity.pdbx_description
1 polymer ?
#
loop_
_entity_poly.entity_id
_entity_poly.type
_entity_poly.pdbx_seq_one_letter_code
_entity_poly.pdbx_strand_id
1 'polypeptide(L)'
;MVLSWSTIPVPVKQFVLEYLDYDSRCNLKLTSKDNKDLVESTKYVAKLVSIGEQKLSMKPSEDWIIKCESLETRMIGSKNLRLWLQKTIPKLKKLDITDWEISGIFDMPQVINTSEAVRFSRDVEITDEQLEKIKAPSLIVFSADGTITEGGAREAFKKYLENSQYGDRFEMKFSIPPSFNHLDLFNKNWVVKKTGPNDDTEGEYHYTITSGFNNKNCVTTLIRIDIDTFTIWFIGKENVSRIDRGWNEEVLEEYSEVKQENRYDLISNFLEKYQRKFGVIEAKSILLVMFEQQPPTNLKIKCDNLTIYECGDHHQSWLNQCASRKFKKLDICRSNGTLLPIDDRILRTSESLKLSLNCDMTDEQLIMLKCADIQIKSDLITANGIKRYLEIFLNLGQKQDVMELTIPLPKDFPFMKLIPDSLQFHKTKIPSWSSSVFRAMITRGFKNVHGINDPRCFRVRFTPEKAEIECRIEEKTVVPCDLDPIVLN
;
A
#
# COMPACT_ATOMS: atom_id res chain seq x y z
N MET A 1 -20.56 32.67 -6.35
CA MET A 1 -20.10 33.96 -5.79
C MET A 1 -18.74 34.25 -6.40
N VAL A 2 -18.62 35.25 -7.28
CA VAL A 2 -17.33 35.57 -7.92
C VAL A 2 -16.46 36.25 -6.86
N LEU A 3 -15.44 35.55 -6.39
CA LEU A 3 -14.48 36.09 -5.42
C LEU A 3 -13.59 37.12 -6.13
N SER A 4 -13.66 38.38 -5.69
CA SER A 4 -12.72 39.43 -6.13
C SER A 4 -11.40 39.29 -5.36
N TRP A 5 -10.26 39.61 -6.00
CA TRP A 5 -8.95 39.54 -5.36
C TRP A 5 -8.88 40.39 -4.07
N SER A 6 -9.54 41.54 -4.03
CA SER A 6 -9.65 42.38 -2.82
C SER A 6 -10.26 41.65 -1.62
N THR A 7 -11.16 40.69 -1.85
CA THR A 7 -11.94 40.00 -0.80
C THR A 7 -11.32 38.70 -0.26
N ILE A 8 -10.18 38.25 -0.80
CA ILE A 8 -9.50 37.03 -0.30
C ILE A 8 -8.68 37.35 0.97
N PRO A 9 -8.72 36.51 2.03
CA PRO A 9 -7.92 36.68 3.23
C PRO A 9 -6.41 36.72 2.94
N VAL A 10 -5.67 37.57 3.67
CA VAL A 10 -4.23 37.82 3.46
C VAL A 10 -3.38 36.53 3.46
N PRO A 11 -3.62 35.51 4.32
CA PRO A 11 -2.83 34.27 4.29
C PRO A 11 -3.02 33.45 3.01
N VAL A 12 -4.24 33.47 2.43
CA VAL A 12 -4.54 32.77 1.18
C VAL A 12 -3.95 33.53 -0.01
N LYS A 13 -3.92 34.87 0.05
CA LYS A 13 -3.17 35.66 -0.92
C LYS A 13 -1.68 35.33 -0.84
N GLN A 14 -1.09 35.28 0.35
CA GLN A 14 0.32 34.93 0.56
C GLN A 14 0.67 33.55 -0.03
N PHE A 15 -0.19 32.55 0.21
CA PHE A 15 -0.05 31.23 -0.40
C PHE A 15 -0.11 31.28 -1.95
N VAL A 16 -1.10 31.97 -2.54
CA VAL A 16 -1.24 32.06 -4.00
C VAL A 16 -0.09 32.84 -4.67
N LEU A 17 0.44 33.85 -3.98
CA LEU A 17 1.56 34.68 -4.46
C LEU A 17 2.84 33.88 -4.69
N GLU A 18 3.04 32.80 -3.95
CA GLU A 18 4.20 31.91 -4.09
C GLU A 18 4.23 31.14 -5.42
N TYR A 19 3.08 31.02 -6.09
CA TYR A 19 2.91 30.25 -7.33
C TYR A 19 2.87 31.09 -8.62
N LEU A 20 2.94 32.44 -8.52
CA LEU A 20 2.90 33.31 -9.69
C LEU A 20 4.30 33.56 -10.25
N ASP A 21 4.45 33.59 -11.57
CA ASP A 21 5.69 34.03 -12.23
C ASP A 21 5.87 35.56 -12.15
N TYR A 22 7.06 36.02 -12.49
CA TYR A 22 7.44 37.43 -12.36
C TYR A 22 6.54 38.37 -13.17
N ASP A 23 6.21 38.01 -14.40
CA ASP A 23 5.36 38.82 -15.27
C ASP A 23 3.92 38.85 -14.76
N SER A 24 3.41 37.74 -14.20
CA SER A 24 2.11 37.67 -13.55
C SER A 24 2.05 38.52 -12.28
N ARG A 25 3.12 38.56 -11.48
CA ARG A 25 3.23 39.43 -10.29
C ARG A 25 3.30 40.91 -10.67
N CYS A 26 4.00 41.25 -11.77
CA CYS A 26 4.04 42.61 -12.30
C CYS A 26 2.66 43.06 -12.82
N ASN A 27 1.95 42.19 -13.54
CA ASN A 27 0.61 42.48 -14.09
C ASN A 27 -0.45 42.69 -13.00
N LEU A 28 -0.26 42.06 -11.84
CA LEU A 28 -1.07 42.25 -10.65
C LEU A 28 -0.57 43.40 -9.73
N LYS A 29 0.48 44.13 -10.14
CA LYS A 29 1.12 45.26 -9.42
C LYS A 29 1.69 44.92 -8.04
N LEU A 30 2.16 43.68 -7.85
CA LEU A 30 2.62 43.16 -6.56
C LEU A 30 4.15 43.28 -6.36
N THR A 31 4.92 43.48 -7.43
CA THR A 31 6.36 43.76 -7.40
C THR A 31 6.73 44.75 -8.52
N SER A 32 7.83 45.48 -8.37
CA SER A 32 8.38 46.34 -9.43
C SER A 32 9.47 45.62 -10.22
N LYS A 33 9.83 46.22 -11.36
CA LYS A 33 10.87 45.68 -12.24
C LYS A 33 12.28 45.66 -11.61
N ASP A 34 12.46 46.33 -10.49
CA ASP A 34 13.76 46.60 -9.87
C ASP A 34 14.19 45.48 -8.90
N ASN A 35 13.30 44.54 -8.58
CA ASN A 35 13.53 43.45 -7.60
C ASN A 35 13.91 42.10 -8.24
N LYS A 36 14.25 42.09 -9.54
CA LYS A 36 14.45 40.89 -10.35
C LYS A 36 15.57 39.97 -9.81
N ASP A 37 16.71 40.54 -9.46
CA ASP A 37 17.91 39.79 -9.08
C ASP A 37 17.76 39.05 -7.73
N LEU A 38 16.96 39.58 -6.80
CA LEU A 38 16.66 38.92 -5.52
C LEU A 38 15.78 37.68 -5.73
N VAL A 39 14.81 37.75 -6.65
CA VAL A 39 13.86 36.66 -6.95
C VAL A 39 14.52 35.57 -7.78
N GLU A 40 15.42 35.92 -8.70
CA GLU A 40 16.20 34.97 -9.49
C GLU A 40 17.22 34.16 -8.66
N SER A 41 17.55 34.62 -7.44
CA SER A 41 18.48 33.94 -6.53
C SER A 41 17.89 32.69 -5.85
N THR A 42 16.57 32.57 -5.76
CA THR A 42 15.88 31.40 -5.19
C THR A 42 15.48 30.41 -6.29
N LYS A 43 16.44 29.58 -6.73
CA LYS A 43 16.21 28.54 -7.74
C LYS A 43 15.50 27.33 -7.14
N TYR A 44 14.25 27.09 -7.54
CA TYR A 44 13.53 25.83 -7.26
C TYR A 44 13.74 24.81 -8.40
N VAL A 45 13.97 23.55 -8.03
CA VAL A 45 14.08 22.40 -8.93
C VAL A 45 12.95 21.42 -8.62
N ALA A 46 12.09 21.14 -9.60
CA ALA A 46 10.96 20.24 -9.45
C ALA A 46 11.41 18.77 -9.31
N LYS A 47 10.82 18.02 -8.37
CA LYS A 47 11.12 16.60 -8.14
C LYS A 47 10.31 15.63 -9.03
N LEU A 48 9.22 16.06 -9.66
CA LEU A 48 8.47 15.27 -10.65
C LEU A 48 7.50 16.17 -11.43
N VAL A 49 7.38 15.95 -12.74
CA VAL A 49 6.36 16.55 -13.62
C VAL A 49 5.72 15.45 -14.45
N SER A 50 4.39 15.39 -14.52
CA SER A 50 3.64 14.48 -15.39
C SER A 50 2.55 15.23 -16.13
N ILE A 51 2.41 14.96 -17.44
CA ILE A 51 1.45 15.58 -18.37
C ILE A 51 0.85 14.45 -19.22
N GLY A 52 -0.47 14.47 -19.46
CA GLY A 52 -1.14 13.50 -20.34
C GLY A 52 -2.38 14.04 -21.04
N GLU A 53 -2.58 13.62 -22.29
CA GLU A 53 -3.83 13.70 -23.07
C GLU A 53 -3.99 12.44 -23.95
N GLN A 54 -5.23 12.03 -24.24
CA GLN A 54 -5.58 10.76 -24.90
C GLN A 54 -5.84 10.91 -26.42
N LYS A 55 -5.23 9.98 -27.18
CA LYS A 55 -5.29 9.71 -28.65
C LYS A 55 -4.66 10.77 -29.57
N LEU A 56 -3.44 10.46 -30.02
CA LEU A 56 -3.08 10.23 -31.44
C LEU A 56 -1.69 9.56 -31.48
N SER A 57 -1.48 8.73 -32.50
CA SER A 57 -0.20 8.10 -32.85
C SER A 57 0.82 9.16 -33.29
N MET A 58 1.27 10.00 -32.37
CA MET A 58 2.25 11.05 -32.67
C MET A 58 3.63 10.40 -32.80
N LYS A 59 4.24 10.57 -33.97
CA LYS A 59 5.66 10.29 -34.17
C LYS A 59 6.46 11.43 -33.54
N PRO A 60 7.61 11.15 -32.89
CA PRO A 60 8.48 12.22 -32.44
C PRO A 60 9.01 12.98 -33.67
N SER A 61 9.18 14.30 -33.55
CA SER A 61 9.79 15.09 -34.62
C SER A 61 11.22 14.59 -34.90
N GLU A 62 11.67 14.74 -36.14
CA GLU A 62 13.02 14.33 -36.54
C GLU A 62 14.11 15.09 -35.76
N ASP A 63 13.83 16.33 -35.35
CA ASP A 63 14.79 17.19 -34.65
C ASP A 63 14.84 16.96 -33.13
N TRP A 64 14.00 16.07 -32.59
CA TRP A 64 13.93 15.87 -31.15
C TRP A 64 15.05 15.00 -30.60
N ILE A 65 15.58 15.40 -29.46
CA ILE A 65 16.47 14.60 -28.61
C ILE A 65 15.89 14.61 -27.20
N ILE A 66 15.50 13.44 -26.72
CA ILE A 66 14.85 13.28 -25.42
C ILE A 66 15.91 12.90 -24.39
N LYS A 67 16.12 13.79 -23.42
CA LYS A 67 16.98 13.57 -22.26
C LYS A 67 16.10 13.45 -21.02
N CYS A 68 15.95 12.24 -20.51
CA CYS A 68 15.23 11.97 -19.28
C CYS A 68 15.94 10.88 -18.48
N GLU A 69 15.66 10.83 -17.17
CA GLU A 69 16.08 9.72 -16.32
C GLU A 69 15.02 8.62 -16.26
N SER A 70 13.76 8.94 -16.53
CA SER A 70 12.66 7.97 -16.56
C SER A 70 11.82 8.22 -17.80
N LEU A 71 11.55 7.15 -18.55
CA LEU A 71 10.68 7.19 -19.70
C LEU A 71 9.50 6.26 -19.45
N GLU A 72 8.29 6.82 -19.51
CA GLU A 72 7.05 6.06 -19.47
C GLU A 72 6.30 6.27 -20.78
N THR A 73 5.87 5.19 -21.41
CA THR A 73 5.06 5.24 -22.62
C THR A 73 3.75 4.49 -22.41
N ARG A 74 2.63 5.04 -22.88
CA ARG A 74 1.31 4.42 -22.79
C ARG A 74 0.58 4.46 -24.14
N MET A 75 0.24 3.30 -24.69
CA MET A 75 -0.60 3.09 -25.87
C MET A 75 -0.14 3.90 -27.11
N ILE A 76 1.15 3.90 -27.41
CA ILE A 76 1.73 4.66 -28.53
C ILE A 76 1.85 3.85 -29.82
N GLY A 77 1.74 2.52 -29.71
CA GLY A 77 1.86 1.54 -30.79
C GLY A 77 3.32 1.15 -31.06
N SER A 78 3.55 -0.14 -31.35
CA SER A 78 4.86 -0.77 -31.59
C SER A 78 5.74 0.02 -32.58
N LYS A 79 5.16 0.47 -33.69
CA LYS A 79 5.87 1.27 -34.71
C LYS A 79 6.40 2.61 -34.19
N ASN A 80 5.63 3.31 -33.34
CA ASN A 80 6.05 4.60 -32.81
C ASN A 80 6.96 4.43 -31.59
N LEU A 81 6.74 3.41 -30.78
CA LEU A 81 7.57 3.07 -29.62
C LEU A 81 9.06 3.03 -29.98
N ARG A 82 9.40 2.34 -31.08
CA ARG A 82 10.78 2.28 -31.56
C ARG A 82 11.35 3.66 -31.92
N LEU A 83 10.55 4.51 -32.58
CA LEU A 83 10.96 5.87 -32.96
C LEU A 83 11.20 6.74 -31.71
N TRP A 84 10.31 6.65 -30.72
CA TRP A 84 10.44 7.37 -29.46
C TRP A 84 11.67 6.93 -28.65
N LEU A 85 11.93 5.62 -28.60
CA LEU A 85 13.15 5.09 -27.98
C LEU A 85 14.41 5.56 -28.72
N GLN A 86 14.41 5.59 -30.06
CA GLN A 86 15.55 6.08 -30.85
C GLN A 86 15.86 7.56 -30.57
N LYS A 87 14.86 8.39 -30.29
CA LYS A 87 15.07 9.79 -29.90
C LYS A 87 15.53 9.96 -28.45
N THR A 88 15.46 8.91 -27.64
CA THR A 88 15.82 8.95 -26.22
C THR A 88 17.28 8.56 -26.01
N ILE A 89 18.00 9.37 -25.22
CA ILE A 89 19.39 9.06 -24.84
C ILE A 89 19.42 7.77 -24.01
N PRO A 90 20.29 6.78 -24.34
CA PRO A 90 20.31 5.47 -23.68
C PRO A 90 21.02 5.48 -22.32
N LYS A 91 20.56 6.34 -21.42
CA LYS A 91 21.01 6.49 -20.03
C LYS A 91 19.82 6.63 -19.08
N LEU A 92 18.79 5.81 -19.29
CA LEU A 92 17.60 5.79 -18.46
C LEU A 92 17.92 5.13 -17.12
N LYS A 93 17.35 5.66 -16.05
CA LYS A 93 17.18 4.95 -14.77
C LYS A 93 15.99 4.01 -14.86
N LYS A 94 14.85 4.48 -15.38
CA LYS A 94 13.60 3.70 -15.46
C LYS A 94 12.98 3.73 -16.86
N LEU A 95 12.44 2.60 -17.29
CA LEU A 95 11.70 2.44 -18.53
C LEU A 95 10.43 1.63 -18.29
N ASP A 96 9.28 2.30 -18.38
CA ASP A 96 7.97 1.68 -18.21
C ASP A 96 7.19 1.77 -19.53
N ILE A 97 6.93 0.61 -20.16
CA ILE A 97 6.23 0.55 -21.45
C ILE A 97 4.90 -0.17 -21.26
N THR A 98 3.83 0.58 -21.48
CA THR A 98 2.46 0.08 -21.52
C THR A 98 1.90 0.19 -22.91
N ASP A 99 1.82 -0.90 -23.67
CA ASP A 99 1.28 -0.87 -25.03
C ASP A 99 0.50 -2.14 -25.36
N TRP A 100 -0.28 -2.12 -26.45
CA TRP A 100 -1.00 -3.28 -26.95
C TRP A 100 -0.07 -4.33 -27.56
N GLU A 101 1.06 -3.89 -28.12
CA GLU A 101 2.07 -4.72 -28.74
C GLU A 101 3.46 -4.11 -28.48
N ILE A 102 4.39 -4.92 -27.97
CA ILE A 102 5.77 -4.51 -27.68
C ILE A 102 6.69 -5.52 -28.35
N SER A 103 7.29 -5.13 -29.48
CA SER A 103 8.14 -6.00 -30.29
C SER A 103 9.34 -5.25 -30.87
N GLY A 104 10.46 -5.95 -31.08
CA GLY A 104 11.63 -5.42 -31.81
C GLY A 104 12.43 -4.32 -31.13
N ILE A 105 12.32 -4.18 -29.79
CA ILE A 105 13.04 -3.13 -29.02
C ILE A 105 14.10 -3.69 -28.05
N PHE A 106 14.17 -5.00 -27.84
CA PHE A 106 14.94 -5.58 -26.71
C PHE A 106 16.46 -5.46 -26.87
N ASP A 107 16.96 -5.39 -28.10
CA ASP A 107 18.38 -5.12 -28.37
C ASP A 107 18.72 -3.61 -28.39
N MET A 108 17.74 -2.73 -28.15
CA MET A 108 17.99 -1.30 -28.17
C MET A 108 18.80 -0.88 -26.93
N PRO A 109 19.81 0.01 -27.09
CA PRO A 109 20.61 0.52 -25.98
C PRO A 109 19.78 1.16 -24.86
N GLN A 110 18.62 1.74 -25.18
CA GLN A 110 17.70 2.34 -24.22
C GLN A 110 17.10 1.29 -23.28
N VAL A 111 16.82 0.09 -23.77
CA VAL A 111 16.31 -1.03 -22.95
C VAL A 111 17.47 -1.66 -22.18
N ILE A 112 18.53 -2.05 -22.88
CA ILE A 112 19.69 -2.76 -22.30
C ILE A 112 20.39 -1.95 -21.21
N ASN A 113 20.59 -0.64 -21.43
CA ASN A 113 21.34 0.21 -20.50
C ASN A 113 20.48 0.91 -19.46
N THR A 114 19.18 0.60 -19.37
CA THR A 114 18.37 1.10 -18.26
C THR A 114 18.93 0.56 -16.94
N SER A 115 19.20 1.45 -15.98
CA SER A 115 20.02 1.09 -14.81
C SER A 115 19.25 0.62 -13.59
N GLU A 116 17.97 0.98 -13.42
CA GLU A 116 17.19 0.67 -12.21
C GLU A 116 15.99 -0.24 -12.50
N ALA A 117 15.09 0.16 -13.41
CA ALA A 117 13.84 -0.58 -13.63
C ALA A 117 13.41 -0.64 -15.10
N VAL A 118 13.03 -1.84 -15.56
CA VAL A 118 12.39 -2.06 -16.86
C VAL A 118 11.07 -2.80 -16.65
N ARG A 119 9.96 -2.26 -17.18
CA ARG A 119 8.64 -2.89 -17.06
C ARG A 119 7.91 -2.92 -18.40
N PHE A 120 7.37 -4.08 -18.73
CA PHE A 120 6.48 -4.27 -19.87
C PHE A 120 5.11 -4.72 -19.38
N SER A 121 4.05 -4.00 -19.75
CA SER A 121 2.70 -4.27 -19.24
C SER A 121 1.99 -5.49 -19.87
N ARG A 122 2.54 -6.04 -20.94
CA ARG A 122 1.92 -7.08 -21.79
C ARG A 122 2.94 -8.15 -22.16
N ASP A 123 2.44 -9.23 -22.76
CA ASP A 123 3.26 -10.30 -23.28
C ASP A 123 4.21 -9.77 -24.38
N VAL A 124 5.47 -10.18 -24.31
CA VAL A 124 6.56 -9.79 -25.21
C VAL A 124 7.29 -11.02 -25.75
N GLU A 125 7.84 -10.88 -26.96
CA GLU A 125 8.69 -11.88 -27.60
C GLU A 125 10.16 -11.54 -27.29
N ILE A 126 10.62 -11.92 -26.10
CA ILE A 126 11.99 -11.67 -25.63
C ILE A 126 12.71 -13.00 -25.38
N THR A 127 13.88 -13.16 -26.00
CA THR A 127 14.69 -14.38 -25.81
C THR A 127 15.51 -14.34 -24.52
N ASP A 128 15.95 -15.50 -24.03
CA ASP A 128 16.88 -15.60 -22.89
C ASP A 128 18.13 -14.72 -23.08
N GLU A 129 18.71 -14.70 -24.28
CA GLU A 129 19.90 -13.87 -24.58
C GLU A 129 19.58 -12.37 -24.51
N GLN A 130 18.40 -11.94 -24.96
CA GLN A 130 17.99 -10.54 -24.87
C GLN A 130 17.69 -10.14 -23.42
N LEU A 131 17.05 -11.03 -22.67
CA LEU A 131 16.76 -10.88 -21.25
C LEU A 131 18.05 -10.72 -20.43
N GLU A 132 19.07 -11.55 -20.71
CA GLU A 132 20.36 -11.49 -20.03
C GLU A 132 21.07 -10.13 -20.21
N LYS A 133 20.92 -9.49 -21.38
CA LYS A 133 21.53 -8.18 -21.66
C LYS A 133 20.93 -7.04 -20.83
N ILE A 134 19.67 -7.13 -20.40
CA ILE A 134 19.01 -6.04 -19.66
C ILE A 134 19.70 -5.82 -18.32
N LYS A 135 20.27 -4.63 -18.08
CA LYS A 135 21.04 -4.33 -16.86
C LYS A 135 20.17 -4.04 -15.63
N ALA A 136 18.95 -3.57 -15.83
CA ALA A 136 18.07 -3.15 -14.74
C ALA A 136 17.81 -4.32 -13.77
N PRO A 137 18.03 -4.14 -12.46
CA PRO A 137 17.71 -5.15 -11.46
C PRO A 137 16.19 -5.31 -11.31
N SER A 138 15.41 -4.22 -11.20
CA SER A 138 13.95 -4.33 -11.15
C SER A 138 13.39 -4.62 -12.54
N LEU A 139 12.64 -5.71 -12.65
CA LEU A 139 12.21 -6.23 -13.94
C LEU A 139 10.78 -6.76 -13.88
N ILE A 140 9.92 -6.31 -14.79
CA ILE A 140 8.59 -6.88 -15.02
C ILE A 140 8.49 -7.25 -16.50
N VAL A 141 8.42 -8.56 -16.79
CA VAL A 141 8.38 -9.10 -18.15
C VAL A 141 7.36 -10.22 -18.21
N PHE A 142 6.50 -10.20 -19.22
CA PHE A 142 5.58 -11.29 -19.50
C PHE A 142 5.90 -11.85 -20.88
N SER A 143 6.03 -13.16 -21.02
CA SER A 143 6.21 -13.88 -22.29
C SER A 143 5.16 -14.98 -22.37
N ALA A 144 4.34 -14.96 -23.42
CA ALA A 144 3.30 -15.96 -23.65
C ALA A 144 3.67 -17.01 -24.71
N ASP A 145 4.77 -16.82 -25.43
CA ASP A 145 5.16 -17.58 -26.62
C ASP A 145 6.26 -18.62 -26.36
N GLY A 146 6.72 -18.76 -25.12
CA GLY A 146 7.78 -19.71 -24.75
C GLY A 146 9.19 -19.30 -25.21
N THR A 147 9.39 -18.01 -25.51
CA THR A 147 10.71 -17.46 -25.85
C THR A 147 11.64 -17.35 -24.65
N ILE A 148 11.08 -17.21 -23.45
CA ILE A 148 11.81 -17.34 -22.18
C ILE A 148 11.76 -18.79 -21.72
N THR A 149 12.92 -19.41 -21.59
CA THR A 149 13.03 -20.78 -21.04
C THR A 149 13.10 -20.75 -19.52
N GLU A 150 12.89 -21.90 -18.87
CA GLU A 150 13.18 -22.07 -17.44
C GLU A 150 14.61 -21.63 -17.09
N GLY A 151 15.59 -21.95 -17.95
CA GLY A 151 16.98 -21.56 -17.76
C GLY A 151 17.17 -20.05 -17.75
N GLY A 152 16.54 -19.36 -18.71
CA GLY A 152 16.54 -17.91 -18.78
C GLY A 152 15.84 -17.25 -17.58
N ALA A 153 14.67 -17.77 -17.19
CA ALA A 153 13.95 -17.30 -16.01
C ALA A 153 14.78 -17.44 -14.73
N ARG A 154 15.46 -18.58 -14.55
CA ARG A 154 16.34 -18.84 -13.40
C ARG A 154 17.53 -17.88 -13.36
N GLU A 155 18.23 -17.67 -14.48
CA GLU A 155 19.37 -16.74 -14.50
C GLU A 155 18.92 -15.28 -14.31
N ALA A 156 17.78 -14.88 -14.87
CA ALA A 156 17.21 -13.55 -14.66
C ALA A 156 16.83 -13.33 -13.17
N PHE A 157 16.21 -14.32 -12.53
CA PHE A 157 15.86 -14.24 -11.11
C PHE A 157 17.11 -14.20 -10.21
N LYS A 158 18.12 -15.01 -10.52
CA LYS A 158 19.42 -14.95 -9.84
C LYS A 158 20.07 -13.58 -9.99
N LYS A 159 20.10 -13.03 -11.21
CA LYS A 159 20.61 -11.68 -11.47
C LYS A 159 19.87 -10.63 -10.65
N TYR A 160 18.54 -10.73 -10.54
CA TYR A 160 17.76 -9.87 -9.66
C TYR A 160 18.21 -10.00 -8.20
N LEU A 161 18.32 -11.20 -7.65
CA LEU A 161 18.78 -11.38 -6.26
C LEU A 161 20.20 -10.87 -6.01
N GLU A 162 21.09 -10.96 -7.00
CA GLU A 162 22.47 -10.47 -6.91
C GLU A 162 22.58 -8.95 -7.00
N ASN A 163 21.64 -8.25 -7.65
CA ASN A 163 21.76 -6.83 -7.98
C ASN A 163 20.59 -5.97 -7.47
N SER A 164 19.60 -6.54 -6.81
CA SER A 164 18.44 -5.80 -6.30
C SER A 164 18.79 -4.90 -5.11
N GLN A 165 18.04 -3.80 -4.99
CA GLN A 165 18.01 -2.91 -3.85
C GLN A 165 16.67 -3.01 -3.13
N TYR A 166 16.57 -2.40 -1.95
CA TYR A 166 15.30 -2.31 -1.23
C TYR A 166 14.24 -1.59 -2.08
N GLY A 167 13.09 -2.22 -2.26
CA GLY A 167 11.97 -1.70 -3.07
C GLY A 167 12.00 -2.09 -4.55
N ASP A 168 13.05 -2.75 -5.02
CA ASP A 168 13.03 -3.37 -6.36
C ASP A 168 12.00 -4.49 -6.43
N ARG A 169 11.44 -4.70 -7.61
CA ARG A 169 10.44 -5.72 -7.90
C ARG A 169 10.88 -6.57 -9.08
N PHE A 170 10.68 -7.88 -8.96
CA PHE A 170 10.87 -8.85 -10.04
C PHE A 170 9.57 -9.60 -10.29
N GLU A 171 9.06 -9.53 -11.51
CA GLU A 171 7.90 -10.30 -11.96
C GLU A 171 8.15 -10.88 -13.34
N MET A 172 7.84 -12.16 -13.47
CA MET A 172 8.00 -12.87 -14.72
C MET A 172 6.85 -13.82 -14.97
N LYS A 173 6.34 -13.81 -16.20
CA LYS A 173 5.44 -14.84 -16.73
C LYS A 173 6.11 -15.47 -17.93
N PHE A 174 6.15 -16.79 -17.97
CA PHE A 174 6.74 -17.56 -19.06
C PHE A 174 6.03 -18.92 -19.16
N SER A 175 6.14 -19.56 -20.31
CA SER A 175 5.54 -20.88 -20.54
C SER A 175 6.35 -21.97 -19.85
N ILE A 176 5.69 -22.80 -19.04
CA ILE A 176 6.31 -23.93 -18.33
C ILE A 176 5.80 -25.26 -18.90
N PRO A 177 6.65 -26.30 -19.00
CA PRO A 177 6.19 -27.65 -19.35
C PRO A 177 5.36 -28.26 -18.20
N PRO A 178 4.50 -29.26 -18.47
CA PRO A 178 3.70 -29.93 -17.43
C PRO A 178 4.53 -30.60 -16.32
N SER A 179 5.81 -30.91 -16.58
CA SER A 179 6.75 -31.50 -15.61
C SER A 179 7.54 -30.47 -14.81
N PHE A 180 7.24 -29.17 -14.97
CA PHE A 180 7.98 -28.11 -14.31
C PHE A 180 7.82 -28.17 -12.79
N ASN A 181 8.94 -28.10 -12.09
CA ASN A 181 8.98 -27.94 -10.65
C ASN A 181 9.48 -26.54 -10.33
N HIS A 182 8.64 -25.71 -9.74
CA HIS A 182 8.98 -24.33 -9.39
C HIS A 182 10.17 -24.21 -8.43
N LEU A 183 10.51 -25.29 -7.70
CA LEU A 183 11.72 -25.31 -6.87
C LEU A 183 13.01 -25.26 -7.70
N ASP A 184 12.98 -25.66 -8.97
CA ASP A 184 14.15 -25.65 -9.86
C ASP A 184 14.59 -24.22 -10.27
N LEU A 185 13.74 -23.22 -10.01
CA LEU A 185 14.10 -21.80 -10.11
C LEU A 185 15.06 -21.34 -9.02
N PHE A 186 15.09 -22.02 -7.88
CA PHE A 186 15.98 -21.67 -6.78
C PHE A 186 17.35 -22.34 -6.96
N ASN A 187 18.42 -21.59 -6.76
CA ASN A 187 19.74 -22.21 -6.72
C ASN A 187 19.82 -23.17 -5.53
N LYS A 188 20.43 -24.34 -5.71
CA LYS A 188 20.57 -25.39 -4.69
C LYS A 188 21.32 -24.94 -3.44
N ASN A 189 22.14 -23.89 -3.55
CA ASN A 189 22.85 -23.30 -2.41
C ASN A 189 22.01 -22.28 -1.61
N TRP A 190 20.83 -21.90 -2.10
CA TRP A 190 19.95 -20.96 -1.41
C TRP A 190 19.16 -21.65 -0.31
N VAL A 191 19.01 -20.96 0.82
CA VAL A 191 18.14 -21.39 1.90
C VAL A 191 16.77 -20.79 1.67
N VAL A 192 15.83 -21.64 1.26
CA VAL A 192 14.46 -21.26 0.91
C VAL A 192 13.50 -21.85 1.95
N LYS A 193 12.65 -20.99 2.53
CA LYS A 193 11.62 -21.37 3.49
C LYS A 193 10.25 -21.14 2.88
N LYS A 194 9.32 -22.07 3.06
CA LYS A 194 7.91 -21.88 2.70
C LYS A 194 7.25 -20.95 3.73
N THR A 195 6.48 -19.95 3.27
CA THR A 195 5.95 -18.88 4.15
C THR A 195 4.44 -18.62 4.03
N GLY A 196 3.73 -19.37 3.18
CA GLY A 196 2.28 -19.31 3.07
C GLY A 196 1.64 -20.67 2.77
N PRO A 197 0.30 -20.79 2.90
CA PRO A 197 -0.42 -21.92 2.33
C PRO A 197 -0.17 -21.93 0.82
N ASN A 198 0.17 -23.09 0.26
CA ASN A 198 0.15 -23.20 -1.19
C ASN A 198 -1.29 -23.47 -1.59
N ASP A 199 -1.75 -22.80 -2.63
CA ASP A 199 -2.91 -23.28 -3.36
C ASP A 199 -2.40 -24.17 -4.48
N ASP A 200 -2.24 -25.47 -4.19
CA ASP A 200 -1.81 -26.45 -5.19
C ASP A 200 -2.87 -26.63 -6.31
N THR A 201 -4.12 -26.14 -6.11
CA THR A 201 -5.18 -26.16 -7.13
C THR A 201 -5.09 -24.99 -8.11
N GLU A 202 -4.67 -23.81 -7.63
CA GLU A 202 -4.40 -22.63 -8.46
C GLU A 202 -2.92 -22.51 -8.89
N GLY A 203 -2.04 -23.37 -8.33
CA GLY A 203 -0.61 -23.38 -8.64
C GLY A 203 0.16 -22.22 -7.98
N GLU A 204 -0.33 -21.70 -6.86
CA GLU A 204 0.28 -20.57 -6.14
C GLU A 204 1.19 -21.08 -5.00
N TYR A 205 2.45 -20.61 -4.99
CA TYR A 205 3.47 -21.05 -4.04
C TYR A 205 4.21 -19.86 -3.41
N HIS A 206 4.31 -19.83 -2.08
CA HIS A 206 4.93 -18.74 -1.34
C HIS A 206 6.22 -19.17 -0.64
N TYR A 207 7.32 -18.50 -0.98
CA TYR A 207 8.65 -18.77 -0.45
C TYR A 207 9.38 -17.50 -0.01
N THR A 208 10.25 -17.65 0.98
CA THR A 208 11.19 -16.65 1.45
C THR A 208 12.61 -17.19 1.35
N ILE A 209 13.49 -16.47 0.64
CA ILE A 209 14.91 -16.80 0.53
C ILE A 209 15.65 -16.10 1.65
N THR A 210 16.19 -16.86 2.60
CA THR A 210 16.79 -16.29 3.82
C THR A 210 18.30 -16.16 3.77
N SER A 211 18.98 -16.96 2.94
CA SER A 211 20.45 -16.91 2.80
C SER A 211 20.92 -17.73 1.58
N GLY A 212 22.25 -17.76 1.35
CA GLY A 212 22.89 -18.57 0.30
C GLY A 212 23.11 -17.83 -1.03
N PHE A 213 22.69 -16.57 -1.13
CA PHE A 213 22.94 -15.69 -2.27
C PHE A 213 23.85 -14.52 -1.85
N ASN A 214 24.57 -13.93 -2.81
CA ASN A 214 25.39 -12.74 -2.59
C ASN A 214 24.80 -11.56 -3.37
N ASN A 215 24.23 -10.60 -2.65
CA ASN A 215 23.74 -9.37 -3.25
C ASN A 215 24.83 -8.30 -3.21
N LYS A 216 25.29 -7.87 -4.39
CA LYS A 216 26.37 -6.87 -4.57
C LYS A 216 26.00 -5.48 -4.07
N ASN A 217 24.71 -5.15 -4.12
CA ASN A 217 24.18 -3.91 -3.56
C ASN A 217 23.94 -4.02 -2.06
N CYS A 218 24.17 -5.20 -1.46
CA CYS A 218 24.05 -5.53 -0.06
C CYS A 218 22.82 -4.87 0.54
N VAL A 219 21.62 -5.45 0.30
CA VAL A 219 20.33 -4.90 0.73
C VAL A 219 20.46 -4.34 2.14
N THR A 220 20.58 -3.02 2.22
CA THR A 220 20.79 -2.30 3.46
C THR A 220 19.42 -2.14 4.05
N THR A 221 19.15 -3.02 4.98
CA THR A 221 17.91 -3.04 5.74
C THR A 221 17.98 -2.01 6.85
N LEU A 222 16.96 -1.18 6.93
CA LEU A 222 16.81 -0.13 7.91
C LEU A 222 15.73 -0.53 8.92
N ILE A 223 16.04 -0.44 10.20
CA ILE A 223 15.04 -0.44 11.27
C ILE A 223 15.03 0.95 11.88
N ARG A 224 13.84 1.53 12.02
CA ARG A 224 13.63 2.88 12.55
C ARG A 224 12.82 2.81 13.84
N ILE A 225 13.23 3.54 14.86
CA ILE A 225 12.43 3.80 16.06
C ILE A 225 12.17 5.29 16.14
N ASP A 226 10.91 5.68 16.10
CA ASP A 226 10.47 7.05 16.28
C ASP A 226 9.87 7.24 17.67
N ILE A 227 10.36 8.26 18.37
CA ILE A 227 9.87 8.71 19.68
C ILE A 227 9.61 10.21 19.56
N ASP A 228 8.36 10.57 19.32
CA ASP A 228 7.94 11.94 18.99
C ASP A 228 8.77 12.51 17.82
N THR A 229 9.59 13.53 18.08
CA THR A 229 10.47 14.16 17.08
C THR A 229 11.84 13.49 16.99
N PHE A 230 12.17 12.55 17.88
CA PHE A 230 13.46 11.86 17.91
C PHE A 230 13.40 10.56 17.11
N THR A 231 14.44 10.30 16.34
CA THR A 231 14.55 9.07 15.54
C THR A 231 15.88 8.37 15.78
N ILE A 232 15.83 7.04 15.88
CA ILE A 232 17.01 6.16 15.86
C ILE A 232 16.92 5.28 14.62
N TRP A 233 17.96 5.28 13.80
CA TRP A 233 18.07 4.41 12.62
C TRP A 233 19.12 3.35 12.86
N PHE A 234 18.73 2.08 12.78
CA PHE A 234 19.64 0.93 12.76
C PHE A 234 19.78 0.45 11.32
N ILE A 235 20.84 0.89 10.66
CA ILE A 235 21.13 0.62 9.26
C ILE A 235 22.10 -0.56 9.23
N GLY A 236 21.57 -1.75 8.95
CA GLY A 236 22.34 -2.98 9.02
C GLY A 236 22.72 -3.53 7.66
N LYS A 237 23.95 -4.05 7.59
CA LYS A 237 24.46 -4.94 6.55
C LYS A 237 25.08 -6.16 7.25
N GLU A 238 24.40 -7.31 7.17
CA GLU A 238 24.80 -8.55 7.85
C GLU A 238 25.03 -8.32 9.37
N ASN A 239 26.24 -8.57 9.86
CA ASN A 239 26.64 -8.41 11.27
C ASN A 239 27.28 -7.04 11.56
N VAL A 240 27.13 -6.06 10.66
CA VAL A 240 27.60 -4.70 10.87
C VAL A 240 26.42 -3.75 10.77
N SER A 241 26.29 -2.86 11.75
CA SER A 241 25.21 -1.89 11.78
C SER A 241 25.74 -0.49 12.08
N ARG A 242 25.32 0.48 11.27
CA ARG A 242 25.41 1.89 11.62
C ARG A 242 24.17 2.29 12.41
N ILE A 243 24.36 3.01 13.50
CA ILE A 243 23.30 3.55 14.33
C ILE A 243 23.37 5.07 14.21
N ASP A 244 22.40 5.66 13.53
CA ASP A 244 22.24 7.11 13.42
C ASP A 244 21.15 7.57 14.40
N ARG A 245 21.24 8.82 14.85
CA ARG A 245 20.29 9.46 15.78
C ARG A 245 20.03 10.87 15.34
N GLY A 246 18.81 11.37 15.56
CA GLY A 246 18.42 12.64 14.98
C GLY A 246 17.09 13.17 15.45
N TRP A 247 16.79 14.40 15.03
CA TRP A 247 15.54 15.10 15.31
C TRP A 247 14.88 15.53 14.02
N ASN A 248 13.55 15.40 13.93
CA ASN A 248 12.78 15.80 12.75
C ASN A 248 13.35 15.20 11.45
N GLU A 249 13.79 13.95 11.51
CA GLU A 249 14.41 13.21 10.40
C GLU A 249 15.80 13.72 9.97
N GLU A 250 16.37 14.70 10.66
CA GLU A 250 17.74 15.16 10.43
C GLU A 250 18.72 14.37 11.31
N VAL A 251 19.68 13.71 10.66
CA VAL A 251 20.74 12.94 11.33
C VAL A 251 21.75 13.90 11.97
N LEU A 252 22.08 13.64 13.23
CA LEU A 252 23.19 14.29 13.91
C LEU A 252 24.43 13.42 13.75
N GLU A 253 25.31 13.79 12.81
CA GLU A 253 26.49 13.00 12.44
C GLU A 253 27.41 12.72 13.64
N GLU A 254 27.46 13.62 14.63
CA GLU A 254 28.25 13.45 15.85
C GLU A 254 27.72 12.33 16.78
N TYR A 255 26.48 11.88 16.58
CA TYR A 255 25.86 10.77 17.32
C TYR A 255 25.72 9.49 16.48
N SER A 256 26.32 9.46 15.28
CA SER A 256 26.44 8.27 14.46
C SER A 256 27.54 7.34 14.98
N GLU A 257 27.23 6.05 15.11
CA GLU A 257 28.19 5.03 15.51
C GLU A 257 28.07 3.78 14.64
N VAL A 258 29.17 3.04 14.48
CA VAL A 258 29.18 1.75 13.77
C VAL A 258 29.51 0.64 14.76
N LYS A 259 28.72 -0.44 14.75
CA LYS A 259 28.90 -1.62 15.60
C LYS A 259 29.03 -2.89 14.77
N GLN A 260 29.87 -3.80 15.23
CA GLN A 260 30.03 -5.16 14.69
C GLN A 260 28.97 -6.08 15.30
N GLU A 261 27.71 -5.66 15.23
CA GLU A 261 26.54 -6.40 15.69
C GLU A 261 25.42 -6.29 14.66
N ASN A 262 24.58 -7.32 14.56
CA ASN A 262 23.41 -7.29 13.69
C ASN A 262 22.37 -6.29 14.25
N ARG A 263 21.71 -5.55 13.36
CA ARG A 263 20.69 -4.55 13.69
C ARG A 263 19.54 -5.11 14.53
N TYR A 264 19.16 -6.38 14.35
CA TYR A 264 18.08 -7.03 15.10
C TYR A 264 18.48 -7.26 16.56
N ASP A 265 19.72 -7.68 16.78
CA ASP A 265 20.30 -7.80 18.12
C ASP A 265 20.41 -6.44 18.79
N LEU A 266 20.82 -5.41 18.03
CA LEU A 266 20.96 -4.05 18.55
C LEU A 266 19.63 -3.44 18.97
N ILE A 267 18.55 -3.61 18.19
CA ILE A 267 17.22 -3.14 18.59
C ILE A 267 16.67 -3.94 19.77
N SER A 268 16.86 -5.26 19.79
CA SER A 268 16.45 -6.10 20.92
C SER A 268 17.14 -5.64 22.21
N ASN A 269 18.46 -5.49 22.16
CA ASN A 269 19.27 -4.95 23.25
C ASN A 269 18.85 -3.54 23.67
N PHE A 270 18.48 -2.69 22.72
CA PHE A 270 17.97 -1.35 23.00
C PHE A 270 16.65 -1.41 23.79
N LEU A 271 15.69 -2.19 23.32
CA LEU A 271 14.39 -2.37 23.99
C LEU A 271 14.55 -2.99 25.38
N GLU A 272 15.43 -3.97 25.55
CA GLU A 272 15.74 -4.56 26.86
C GLU A 272 16.42 -3.57 27.81
N LYS A 273 17.34 -2.74 27.31
CA LYS A 273 17.96 -1.66 28.11
C LYS A 273 16.92 -0.63 28.52
N TYR A 274 16.02 -0.26 27.61
CA TYR A 274 14.91 0.65 27.92
C TYR A 274 14.03 0.05 29.00
N GLN A 275 13.59 -1.20 28.82
CA GLN A 275 12.78 -1.94 29.78
C GLN A 275 13.44 -2.04 31.16
N ARG A 276 14.74 -2.37 31.24
CA ARG A 276 15.47 -2.42 32.51
C ARG A 276 15.56 -1.06 33.20
N LYS A 277 15.70 0.02 32.42
CA LYS A 277 15.91 1.37 32.95
C LYS A 277 14.60 2.07 33.34
N PHE A 278 13.55 1.89 32.55
CA PHE A 278 12.30 2.64 32.65
C PHE A 278 11.08 1.77 32.97
N GLY A 279 11.20 0.45 32.90
CA GLY A 279 10.19 -0.52 33.36
C GLY A 279 8.99 -0.73 32.43
N VAL A 280 8.50 0.29 31.74
CA VAL A 280 7.41 0.19 30.77
C VAL A 280 7.62 1.20 29.65
N ILE A 281 7.35 0.80 28.42
CA ILE A 281 7.17 1.76 27.31
C ILE A 281 5.72 2.23 27.35
N GLU A 282 5.49 3.44 27.85
CA GLU A 282 4.17 4.07 27.89
C GLU A 282 4.07 5.17 26.83
N ALA A 283 3.11 5.03 25.93
CA ALA A 283 2.84 6.00 24.87
C ALA A 283 1.35 6.04 24.54
N LYS A 284 0.85 7.16 24.02
CA LYS A 284 -0.55 7.25 23.57
C LYS A 284 -0.85 6.25 22.45
N SER A 285 0.07 6.15 21.49
CA SER A 285 -0.03 5.26 20.33
C SER A 285 1.28 4.50 20.14
N ILE A 286 1.20 3.21 19.85
CA ILE A 286 2.34 2.38 19.46
C ILE A 286 2.01 1.75 18.11
N LEU A 287 2.93 1.88 17.15
CA LEU A 287 2.80 1.34 15.81
C LEU A 287 3.98 0.41 15.54
N LEU A 288 3.68 -0.83 15.19
CA LEU A 288 4.62 -1.84 14.73
C LEU A 288 4.29 -2.10 13.26
N VAL A 289 5.21 -1.72 12.36
CA VAL A 289 4.97 -1.75 10.91
C VAL A 289 6.11 -2.53 10.28
N MET A 290 5.77 -3.63 9.60
CA MET A 290 6.72 -4.49 8.88
C MET A 290 7.90 -4.96 9.77
N PHE A 291 7.64 -5.13 11.07
CA PHE A 291 8.65 -5.54 12.05
C PHE A 291 8.43 -7.00 12.45
N GLU A 292 9.00 -7.91 11.68
CA GLU A 292 8.88 -9.36 11.84
C GLU A 292 9.78 -9.94 12.94
N GLN A 293 10.09 -9.18 13.99
CA GLN A 293 10.88 -9.69 15.12
C GLN A 293 9.99 -9.92 16.33
N GLN A 294 10.32 -10.94 17.11
CA GLN A 294 9.65 -11.17 18.40
C GLN A 294 10.00 -10.06 19.38
N PRO A 295 9.06 -9.66 20.26
CA PRO A 295 9.40 -8.76 21.34
C PRO A 295 10.34 -9.43 22.34
N PRO A 296 11.26 -8.69 22.97
CA PRO A 296 12.00 -9.20 24.11
C PRO A 296 11.06 -9.69 25.22
N THR A 297 11.40 -10.81 25.87
CA THR A 297 10.49 -11.54 26.77
C THR A 297 10.02 -10.72 27.98
N ASN A 298 10.84 -9.76 28.42
CA ASN A 298 10.55 -8.92 29.58
C ASN A 298 9.93 -7.57 29.22
N LEU A 299 9.74 -7.28 27.93
CA LEU A 299 9.23 -6.00 27.46
C LEU A 299 7.81 -5.78 27.98
N LYS A 300 7.50 -4.58 28.45
CA LYS A 300 6.12 -4.22 28.79
C LYS A 300 5.76 -2.94 28.08
N ILE A 301 4.66 -2.97 27.33
CA ILE A 301 4.15 -1.80 26.61
C ILE A 301 2.76 -1.42 27.13
N LYS A 302 2.50 -0.12 27.22
CA LYS A 302 1.21 0.42 27.63
C LYS A 302 0.82 1.53 26.67
N CYS A 303 -0.32 1.36 26.01
CA CYS A 303 -0.85 2.34 25.08
C CYS A 303 -2.37 2.33 25.01
N ASP A 304 -2.93 3.45 24.57
CA ASP A 304 -4.35 3.58 24.24
C ASP A 304 -4.61 3.05 22.81
N ASN A 305 -3.71 3.31 21.88
CA ASN A 305 -3.82 2.90 20.48
C ASN A 305 -2.68 1.96 20.10
N LEU A 306 -3.00 0.79 19.58
CA LEU A 306 -2.03 -0.19 19.10
C LEU A 306 -2.29 -0.52 17.63
N THR A 307 -1.25 -0.42 16.81
CA THR A 307 -1.26 -0.90 15.43
C THR A 307 -0.15 -1.93 15.23
N ILE A 308 -0.50 -3.12 14.75
CA ILE A 308 0.41 -4.18 14.34
C ILE A 308 0.13 -4.49 12.88
N TYR A 309 1.02 -4.06 12.00
CA TYR A 309 0.85 -4.17 10.57
C TYR A 309 2.01 -4.99 9.98
N GLU A 310 1.70 -6.11 9.35
CA GLU A 310 2.67 -6.91 8.59
C GLU A 310 3.87 -7.39 9.45
N CYS A 311 3.61 -7.81 10.69
CA CYS A 311 4.63 -8.27 11.65
C CYS A 311 4.83 -9.79 11.67
N GLY A 312 4.59 -10.48 10.55
CA GLY A 312 4.63 -11.94 10.47
C GLY A 312 3.70 -12.62 11.49
N ASP A 313 4.15 -13.74 12.05
CA ASP A 313 3.38 -14.57 13.01
C ASP A 313 3.55 -14.12 14.46
N HIS A 314 4.18 -12.97 14.70
CA HIS A 314 4.51 -12.47 16.04
C HIS A 314 3.47 -11.51 16.63
N HIS A 315 2.36 -11.26 15.93
CA HIS A 315 1.32 -10.32 16.37
C HIS A 315 0.77 -10.64 17.76
N GLN A 316 0.55 -11.92 18.08
CA GLN A 316 0.08 -12.33 19.40
C GLN A 316 1.16 -12.12 20.48
N SER A 317 2.43 -12.40 20.16
CA SER A 317 3.55 -12.16 21.08
C SER A 317 3.67 -10.68 21.45
N TRP A 318 3.49 -9.79 20.48
CA TRP A 318 3.45 -8.34 20.71
C TRP A 318 2.24 -7.89 21.53
N LEU A 319 1.04 -8.41 21.22
CA LEU A 319 -0.16 -8.15 22.00
C LEU A 319 -0.02 -8.63 23.46
N ASN A 320 0.70 -9.72 23.70
CA ASN A 320 0.95 -10.24 25.04
C ASN A 320 1.90 -9.37 25.87
N GLN A 321 2.77 -8.55 25.24
CA GLN A 321 3.56 -7.56 25.97
C GLN A 321 2.74 -6.34 26.41
N CYS A 322 1.50 -6.20 25.92
CA CYS A 322 0.64 -5.09 26.29
C CYS A 322 0.06 -5.26 27.70
N ALA A 323 0.46 -4.36 28.60
CA ALA A 323 -0.12 -4.22 29.94
C ALA A 323 -1.47 -3.47 29.92
N SER A 324 -1.88 -2.91 28.78
CA SER A 324 -3.16 -2.24 28.61
C SER A 324 -4.33 -3.19 28.85
N ARG A 325 -5.25 -2.80 29.75
CA ARG A 325 -6.48 -3.58 30.04
C ARG A 325 -7.58 -3.40 29.00
N LYS A 326 -7.47 -2.38 28.15
CA LYS A 326 -8.36 -2.03 27.04
C LYS A 326 -7.62 -1.13 26.07
N PHE A 327 -8.11 -1.05 24.84
CA PHE A 327 -7.64 -0.10 23.83
C PHE A 327 -8.73 0.91 23.50
N LYS A 328 -8.33 2.11 23.07
CA LYS A 328 -9.22 2.99 22.30
C LYS A 328 -9.30 2.50 20.87
N LYS A 329 -8.13 2.25 20.25
CA LYS A 329 -7.99 1.73 18.90
C LYS A 329 -7.06 0.54 18.88
N LEU A 330 -7.51 -0.56 18.29
CA LEU A 330 -6.68 -1.74 18.05
C LEU A 330 -6.76 -2.10 16.58
N ASP A 331 -5.60 -2.12 15.92
CA ASP A 331 -5.47 -2.47 14.51
C ASP A 331 -4.41 -3.56 14.36
N ILE A 332 -4.81 -4.74 13.89
CA ILE A 332 -3.93 -5.86 13.57
C ILE A 332 -4.24 -6.27 12.12
N CYS A 333 -3.33 -5.92 11.22
CA CYS A 333 -3.53 -6.05 9.77
C CYS A 333 -2.38 -6.80 9.11
N ARG A 334 -2.71 -7.55 8.04
CA ARG A 334 -1.74 -8.22 7.14
C ARG A 334 -0.65 -9.02 7.85
N SER A 335 -0.93 -9.52 9.05
CA SER A 335 -0.03 -10.40 9.79
C SER A 335 -0.31 -11.84 9.36
N ASN A 336 0.70 -12.52 8.82
CA ASN A 336 0.63 -13.94 8.50
C ASN A 336 0.75 -14.73 9.80
N GLY A 337 -0.17 -15.61 10.16
CA GLY A 337 0.01 -16.38 11.39
C GLY A 337 -1.21 -17.17 11.83
N THR A 338 -1.09 -17.75 13.03
CA THR A 338 -2.14 -18.52 13.70
C THR A 338 -3.38 -17.67 13.98
N LEU A 339 -4.51 -18.34 14.14
CA LEU A 339 -5.78 -17.76 14.58
C LEU A 339 -5.57 -16.87 15.82
N LEU A 340 -6.00 -15.60 15.77
CA LEU A 340 -5.91 -14.69 16.92
C LEU A 340 -7.03 -14.98 17.93
N PRO A 341 -6.71 -15.36 19.18
CA PRO A 341 -7.71 -15.52 20.22
C PRO A 341 -8.25 -14.17 20.70
N ILE A 342 -9.57 -14.10 20.85
CA ILE A 342 -10.26 -12.92 21.36
C ILE A 342 -10.29 -12.93 22.89
N ASP A 343 -9.62 -11.96 23.50
CA ASP A 343 -9.60 -11.76 24.95
C ASP A 343 -10.36 -10.51 25.40
N ASP A 344 -10.48 -10.36 26.72
CA ASP A 344 -11.16 -9.24 27.38
C ASP A 344 -10.63 -7.85 26.98
N ARG A 345 -9.35 -7.74 26.61
CA ARG A 345 -8.72 -6.46 26.24
C ARG A 345 -9.20 -6.02 24.86
N ILE A 346 -9.30 -6.97 23.94
CA ILE A 346 -9.86 -6.78 22.59
C ILE A 346 -11.34 -6.40 22.68
N LEU A 347 -12.13 -7.14 23.47
CA LEU A 347 -13.57 -6.90 23.62
C LEU A 347 -13.90 -5.54 24.23
N ARG A 348 -13.00 -4.99 25.05
CA ARG A 348 -13.16 -3.67 25.69
C ARG A 348 -12.70 -2.50 24.82
N THR A 349 -12.37 -2.75 23.55
CA THR A 349 -11.96 -1.69 22.61
C THR A 349 -13.10 -0.70 22.39
N SER A 350 -12.83 0.60 22.59
CA SER A 350 -13.89 1.60 22.73
C SER A 350 -14.18 2.46 21.50
N GLU A 351 -13.22 2.64 20.58
CA GLU A 351 -13.40 3.51 19.41
C GLU A 351 -13.34 2.73 18.09
N SER A 352 -12.28 1.94 17.87
CA SER A 352 -12.06 1.26 16.58
C SER A 352 -11.35 -0.09 16.77
N LEU A 353 -11.86 -1.15 16.15
CA LEU A 353 -11.27 -2.49 16.19
C LEU A 353 -11.12 -3.06 14.79
N LYS A 354 -9.88 -3.16 14.30
CA LYS A 354 -9.56 -3.69 12.97
C LYS A 354 -8.67 -4.92 13.09
N LEU A 355 -9.23 -6.08 12.75
CA LEU A 355 -8.61 -7.39 12.75
C LEU A 355 -8.75 -7.96 11.33
N SER A 356 -7.80 -7.63 10.46
CA SER A 356 -7.81 -8.07 9.05
C SER A 356 -7.20 -9.46 8.83
N LEU A 357 -7.02 -10.22 9.90
CA LEU A 357 -6.59 -11.62 9.91
C LEU A 357 -7.67 -12.49 10.57
N ASN A 358 -7.63 -13.81 10.36
CA ASN A 358 -8.65 -14.69 10.91
C ASN A 358 -8.57 -14.75 12.45
N CYS A 359 -9.69 -14.53 13.13
CA CYS A 359 -9.80 -14.64 14.59
C CYS A 359 -10.94 -15.59 14.99
N ASP A 360 -10.95 -16.01 16.26
CA ASP A 360 -11.97 -16.91 16.83
C ASP A 360 -13.20 -16.18 17.39
N MET A 361 -13.48 -14.96 16.92
CA MET A 361 -14.61 -14.18 17.42
C MET A 361 -15.96 -14.88 17.18
N THR A 362 -16.73 -15.09 18.25
CA THR A 362 -18.10 -15.64 18.15
C THR A 362 -19.17 -14.55 18.06
N ASP A 363 -20.42 -14.94 17.76
CA ASP A 363 -21.58 -14.04 17.79
C ASP A 363 -21.75 -13.33 19.15
N GLU A 364 -21.57 -14.06 20.26
CA GLU A 364 -21.69 -13.51 21.62
C GLU A 364 -20.61 -12.49 21.92
N GLN A 365 -19.38 -12.74 21.45
CA GLN A 365 -18.27 -11.81 21.61
C GLN A 365 -18.44 -10.57 20.73
N LEU A 366 -18.90 -10.74 19.49
CA LEU A 366 -19.14 -9.66 18.55
C LEU A 366 -20.12 -8.62 19.12
N ILE A 367 -21.24 -9.06 19.69
CA ILE A 367 -22.25 -8.16 20.28
C ILE A 367 -21.83 -7.51 21.60
N MET A 368 -20.75 -7.98 22.23
CA MET A 368 -20.19 -7.35 23.44
C MET A 368 -19.38 -6.09 23.10
N LEU A 369 -18.95 -5.93 21.84
CA LEU A 369 -18.21 -4.76 21.39
C LEU A 369 -19.06 -3.49 21.53
N LYS A 370 -18.40 -2.42 21.97
CA LYS A 370 -19.02 -1.09 22.15
C LYS A 370 -18.56 -0.05 21.12
N CYS A 371 -17.61 -0.41 20.26
CA CYS A 371 -17.23 0.39 19.10
C CYS A 371 -18.09 -0.01 17.89
N ALA A 372 -18.31 0.94 16.98
CA ALA A 372 -19.03 0.73 15.72
C ALA A 372 -18.08 0.67 14.50
N ASP A 373 -16.91 1.31 14.58
CA ASP A 373 -15.86 1.18 13.57
C ASP A 373 -15.13 -0.14 13.76
N ILE A 374 -15.51 -1.15 12.97
CA ILE A 374 -14.93 -2.48 13.05
C ILE A 374 -14.57 -3.04 11.68
N GLN A 375 -13.51 -3.84 11.67
CA GLN A 375 -13.15 -4.72 10.56
C GLN A 375 -12.76 -6.07 11.16
N ILE A 376 -13.51 -7.14 10.90
CA ILE A 376 -13.29 -8.43 11.58
C ILE A 376 -13.42 -9.58 10.58
N LYS A 377 -12.43 -10.47 10.54
CA LYS A 377 -12.47 -11.73 9.80
C LYS A 377 -12.61 -12.90 10.77
N SER A 378 -13.70 -13.67 10.71
CA SER A 378 -13.90 -14.85 11.54
C SER A 378 -14.80 -15.89 10.88
N ASP A 379 -14.50 -17.17 11.12
CA ASP A 379 -15.32 -18.31 10.70
C ASP A 379 -16.43 -18.67 11.68
N LEU A 380 -16.43 -18.08 12.87
CA LEU A 380 -17.37 -18.40 13.94
C LEU A 380 -18.54 -17.41 14.04
N ILE A 381 -18.49 -16.31 13.27
CA ILE A 381 -19.58 -15.34 13.16
C ILE A 381 -20.63 -15.86 12.17
N THR A 382 -21.88 -15.88 12.59
CA THR A 382 -23.02 -16.32 11.78
C THR A 382 -23.78 -15.16 11.15
N ALA A 383 -24.68 -15.47 10.22
CA ALA A 383 -25.64 -14.51 9.68
C ALA A 383 -26.48 -13.82 10.78
N ASN A 384 -26.78 -14.52 11.88
CA ASN A 384 -27.51 -13.94 13.01
C ASN A 384 -26.63 -12.99 13.82
N GLY A 385 -25.34 -13.31 14.01
CA GLY A 385 -24.36 -12.40 14.59
C GLY A 385 -24.27 -11.08 13.82
N ILE A 386 -24.18 -11.15 12.48
CA ILE A 386 -24.21 -9.97 11.60
C ILE A 386 -25.47 -9.15 11.84
N LYS A 387 -26.65 -9.79 11.80
CA LYS A 387 -27.94 -9.10 11.96
C LYS A 387 -28.01 -8.32 13.28
N ARG A 388 -27.57 -8.94 14.38
CA ARG A 388 -27.54 -8.33 15.72
C ARG A 388 -26.52 -7.21 15.81
N TYR A 389 -25.32 -7.41 15.25
CA TYR A 389 -24.28 -6.39 15.29
C TYR A 389 -24.60 -5.20 14.38
N LEU A 390 -25.27 -5.42 13.25
CA LEU A 390 -25.77 -4.34 12.39
C LEU A 390 -26.70 -3.39 13.17
N GLU A 391 -27.54 -3.89 14.08
CA GLU A 391 -28.36 -3.03 14.95
C GLU A 391 -27.49 -2.18 15.90
N ILE A 392 -26.40 -2.74 16.43
CA ILE A 392 -25.42 -2.02 17.24
C ILE A 392 -24.74 -0.92 16.42
N PHE A 393 -24.27 -1.25 15.21
CA PHE A 393 -23.67 -0.28 14.28
C PHE A 393 -24.64 0.86 13.94
N LEU A 394 -25.92 0.54 13.66
CA LEU A 394 -26.93 1.55 13.37
C LEU A 394 -27.19 2.46 14.57
N ASN A 395 -27.13 1.91 15.78
CA ASN A 395 -27.33 2.65 17.01
C ASN A 395 -26.14 3.56 17.38
N LEU A 396 -24.91 3.05 17.25
CA LEU A 396 -23.69 3.70 17.77
C LEU A 396 -22.83 4.37 16.69
N GLY A 397 -23.01 4.05 15.41
CA GLY A 397 -22.11 4.49 14.34
C GLY A 397 -22.09 6.00 14.11
N GLN A 398 -20.88 6.54 13.96
CA GLN A 398 -20.57 7.90 13.55
C GLN A 398 -20.27 8.00 12.04
N LYS A 399 -20.20 9.23 11.51
CA LYS A 399 -20.06 9.52 10.05
C LYS A 399 -18.97 8.72 9.35
N GLN A 400 -17.84 8.57 10.01
CA GLN A 400 -16.64 7.91 9.50
C GLN A 400 -16.56 6.42 9.83
N ASP A 401 -17.46 5.89 10.66
CA ASP A 401 -17.39 4.51 11.13
C ASP A 401 -17.82 3.56 10.03
N VAL A 402 -17.13 2.43 9.94
CA VAL A 402 -17.44 1.35 9.01
C VAL A 402 -17.61 0.06 9.78
N MET A 403 -18.67 -0.69 9.48
CA MET A 403 -18.78 -2.08 9.90
C MET A 403 -18.35 -2.95 8.73
N GLU A 404 -17.26 -3.69 8.88
CA GLU A 404 -16.78 -4.67 7.90
C GLU A 404 -16.60 -6.03 8.55
N LEU A 405 -17.29 -7.05 8.03
CA LEU A 405 -17.25 -8.42 8.53
C LEU A 405 -16.94 -9.39 7.37
N THR A 406 -15.89 -10.18 7.51
CA THR A 406 -15.52 -11.23 6.54
C THR A 406 -15.79 -12.60 7.14
N ILE A 407 -16.77 -13.33 6.60
CA ILE A 407 -17.29 -14.57 7.17
C ILE A 407 -17.60 -15.64 6.09
N PRO A 408 -17.69 -16.93 6.45
CA PRO A 408 -18.12 -17.97 5.53
C PRO A 408 -19.63 -17.87 5.27
N LEU A 409 -20.01 -17.41 4.08
CA LEU A 409 -21.38 -17.52 3.57
C LEU A 409 -21.37 -18.12 2.16
N PRO A 410 -22.33 -18.98 1.81
CA PRO A 410 -22.40 -19.52 0.47
C PRO A 410 -22.85 -18.45 -0.55
N LYS A 411 -22.45 -18.60 -1.82
CA LYS A 411 -22.71 -17.61 -2.89
C LYS A 411 -24.20 -17.42 -3.20
N ASP A 412 -25.02 -18.44 -2.95
CA ASP A 412 -26.47 -18.45 -3.13
C ASP A 412 -27.24 -18.00 -1.87
N PHE A 413 -26.54 -17.57 -0.81
CA PHE A 413 -27.19 -17.09 0.41
C PHE A 413 -28.15 -15.93 0.12
N PRO A 414 -29.39 -15.96 0.66
CA PRO A 414 -30.33 -14.85 0.49
C PRO A 414 -29.91 -13.63 1.34
N PHE A 415 -29.02 -12.79 0.80
CA PHE A 415 -28.38 -11.67 1.53
C PHE A 415 -29.32 -10.67 2.19
N MET A 416 -30.57 -10.55 1.72
CA MET A 416 -31.59 -9.73 2.39
C MET A 416 -31.86 -10.20 3.83
N LYS A 417 -31.65 -11.49 4.14
CA LYS A 417 -31.81 -12.03 5.50
C LYS A 417 -30.75 -11.53 6.49
N LEU A 418 -29.68 -10.89 6.03
CA LEU A 418 -28.67 -10.26 6.90
C LEU A 418 -29.16 -8.93 7.48
N ILE A 419 -30.18 -8.32 6.86
CA ILE A 419 -30.76 -7.06 7.32
C ILE A 419 -31.94 -7.37 8.25
N PRO A 420 -32.03 -6.78 9.45
CA PRO A 420 -33.19 -6.97 10.32
C PRO A 420 -34.52 -6.59 9.68
N ASP A 421 -35.56 -7.39 9.94
CA ASP A 421 -36.90 -7.22 9.34
C ASP A 421 -37.60 -5.94 9.81
N SER A 422 -37.15 -5.37 10.93
CA SER A 422 -37.58 -4.08 11.47
C SER A 422 -37.10 -2.88 10.65
N LEU A 423 -36.09 -3.05 9.79
CA LEU A 423 -35.48 -1.97 9.03
C LEU A 423 -36.17 -1.76 7.69
N GLN A 424 -36.30 -0.49 7.30
CA GLN A 424 -36.78 -0.12 5.96
C GLN A 424 -35.58 0.10 5.04
N PHE A 425 -35.45 -0.76 4.04
CA PHE A 425 -34.40 -0.67 3.03
C PHE A 425 -34.96 -0.88 1.62
N HIS A 426 -34.20 -0.43 0.63
CA HIS A 426 -34.46 -0.76 -0.77
C HIS A 426 -33.17 -1.27 -1.41
N LYS A 427 -33.31 -2.24 -2.32
CA LYS A 427 -32.19 -2.71 -3.12
C LYS A 427 -31.77 -1.61 -4.09
N THR A 428 -30.47 -1.40 -4.25
CA THR A 428 -29.93 -0.42 -5.19
C THR A 428 -29.21 -1.08 -6.35
N LYS A 429 -29.12 -0.37 -7.47
CA LYS A 429 -28.30 -0.80 -8.60
C LYS A 429 -26.85 -0.89 -8.17
N ILE A 430 -26.23 -2.02 -8.52
CA ILE A 430 -24.80 -2.23 -8.33
C ILE A 430 -24.08 -1.53 -9.50
N PRO A 431 -23.15 -0.60 -9.24
CA PRO A 431 -22.38 0.03 -10.30
C PRO A 431 -21.57 -1.00 -11.09
N SER A 432 -21.37 -0.80 -12.40
CA SER A 432 -20.63 -1.74 -13.25
C SER A 432 -19.18 -1.95 -12.84
N TRP A 433 -18.58 -0.97 -12.16
CA TRP A 433 -17.22 -1.02 -11.63
C TRP A 433 -17.13 -1.69 -10.25
N SER A 434 -18.25 -2.02 -9.61
CA SER A 434 -18.29 -2.61 -8.28
C SER A 434 -18.28 -4.14 -8.35
N SER A 435 -17.46 -4.78 -7.52
CA SER A 435 -17.45 -6.24 -7.33
C SER A 435 -18.52 -6.74 -6.37
N SER A 436 -19.41 -5.87 -5.88
CA SER A 436 -20.50 -6.26 -4.98
C SER A 436 -21.49 -7.18 -5.70
N VAL A 437 -22.00 -8.16 -4.97
CA VAL A 437 -23.08 -9.05 -5.43
C VAL A 437 -24.45 -8.64 -4.87
N PHE A 438 -24.44 -7.86 -3.78
CA PHE A 438 -25.63 -7.30 -3.17
C PHE A 438 -25.35 -5.88 -2.67
N ARG A 439 -26.31 -4.99 -2.85
CA ARG A 439 -26.27 -3.61 -2.34
C ARG A 439 -27.67 -3.14 -1.98
N ALA A 440 -27.83 -2.63 -0.77
CA ALA A 440 -29.07 -2.08 -0.24
C ALA A 440 -28.80 -0.79 0.53
N MET A 441 -29.79 0.11 0.50
CA MET A 441 -29.78 1.34 1.28
C MET A 441 -30.79 1.23 2.41
N ILE A 442 -30.29 1.21 3.65
CA ILE A 442 -31.11 1.25 4.86
C ILE A 442 -31.44 2.72 5.13
N THR A 443 -32.73 3.04 5.20
CA THR A 443 -33.21 4.43 5.22
C THR A 443 -33.97 4.79 6.50
N ARG A 444 -34.62 3.81 7.14
CA ARG A 444 -35.40 4.00 8.38
C ARG A 444 -35.43 2.71 9.20
N GLY A 445 -36.07 2.78 10.37
CA GLY A 445 -36.25 1.63 11.29
C GLY A 445 -35.18 1.51 12.38
N PHE A 446 -34.27 2.48 12.47
CA PHE A 446 -33.23 2.53 13.51
C PHE A 446 -33.19 3.90 14.19
N LYS A 447 -32.64 3.94 15.41
CA LYS A 447 -32.37 5.17 16.16
C LYS A 447 -30.89 5.21 16.50
N ASN A 448 -30.20 6.23 16.00
CA ASN A 448 -28.79 6.47 16.30
C ASN A 448 -28.65 7.41 17.50
N VAL A 449 -27.79 7.08 18.47
CA VAL A 449 -27.62 7.87 19.71
C VAL A 449 -26.95 9.22 19.48
N HIS A 450 -26.25 9.38 18.36
CA HIS A 450 -25.58 10.63 17.96
C HIS A 450 -26.46 11.51 17.05
N GLY A 451 -27.72 11.13 16.81
CA GLY A 451 -28.65 11.88 15.96
C GLY A 451 -28.37 11.80 14.46
N ILE A 452 -27.53 10.83 14.02
CA ILE A 452 -27.16 10.67 12.62
C ILE A 452 -28.22 9.84 11.89
N ASN A 453 -29.09 10.52 11.16
CA ASN A 453 -30.23 9.93 10.43
C ASN A 453 -29.94 9.63 8.95
N ASP A 454 -28.70 9.79 8.50
CA ASP A 454 -28.29 9.52 7.12
C ASP A 454 -28.59 8.06 6.70
N PRO A 455 -28.82 7.77 5.41
CA PRO A 455 -28.92 6.40 4.95
C PRO A 455 -27.63 5.60 5.20
N ARG A 456 -27.76 4.29 5.38
CA ARG A 456 -26.59 3.39 5.40
C ARG A 456 -26.53 2.55 4.14
N CYS A 457 -25.37 2.52 3.51
CA CYS A 457 -25.11 1.62 2.39
C CYS A 457 -24.62 0.28 2.96
N PHE A 458 -25.46 -0.75 2.83
CA PHE A 458 -25.12 -2.13 3.14
C PHE A 458 -24.76 -2.85 1.84
N ARG A 459 -23.57 -3.47 1.78
CA ARG A 459 -23.10 -4.20 0.60
C ARG A 459 -22.46 -5.51 0.99
N VAL A 460 -22.56 -6.48 0.06
CA VAL A 460 -21.87 -7.76 0.15
C VAL A 460 -21.03 -7.93 -1.10
N ARG A 461 -19.77 -8.31 -0.92
CA ARG A 461 -18.86 -8.77 -1.98
C ARG A 461 -18.27 -10.12 -1.57
N PHE A 462 -17.67 -10.82 -2.53
CA PHE A 462 -16.95 -12.06 -2.24
C PHE A 462 -15.45 -11.81 -2.42
N THR A 463 -14.68 -12.27 -1.44
CA THR A 463 -13.29 -12.68 -1.66
C THR A 463 -13.31 -14.11 -2.22
N PRO A 464 -12.17 -14.65 -2.71
CA PRO A 464 -12.13 -16.03 -3.22
C PRO A 464 -12.71 -17.05 -2.23
N GLU A 465 -12.53 -16.82 -0.92
CA GLU A 465 -12.87 -17.76 0.14
C GLU A 465 -14.14 -17.41 0.93
N LYS A 466 -14.48 -16.12 1.08
CA LYS A 466 -15.46 -15.65 2.09
C LYS A 466 -16.33 -14.51 1.57
N ALA A 467 -17.49 -14.32 2.20
CA ALA A 467 -18.30 -13.13 1.99
C ALA A 467 -17.75 -11.99 2.85
N GLU A 468 -17.61 -10.83 2.25
CA GLU A 468 -17.31 -9.59 2.96
C GLU A 468 -18.55 -8.71 2.96
N ILE A 469 -19.01 -8.38 4.15
CA ILE A 469 -20.20 -7.58 4.43
C ILE A 469 -19.72 -6.24 4.95
N GLU A 470 -20.09 -5.17 4.25
CA GLU A 470 -19.78 -3.80 4.67
C GLU A 470 -21.06 -3.00 4.87
N CYS A 471 -21.12 -2.23 5.95
CA CYS A 471 -22.11 -1.19 6.17
C CYS A 471 -21.40 0.12 6.50
N ARG A 472 -21.76 1.19 5.78
CA ARG A 472 -21.20 2.53 6.00
C ARG A 472 -22.27 3.60 5.91
N ILE A 473 -21.97 4.77 6.47
CA ILE A 473 -22.82 5.94 6.34
C ILE A 473 -22.65 6.52 4.93
N GLU A 474 -23.75 6.63 4.19
CA GLU A 474 -23.74 7.30 2.89
C GLU A 474 -24.25 8.73 3.14
N GLU A 475 -23.35 9.71 3.07
CA GLU A 475 -23.78 11.11 3.15
C GLU A 475 -24.74 11.38 2.00
N LYS A 476 -25.84 12.10 2.29
CA LYS A 476 -26.66 12.66 1.23
C LYS A 476 -25.77 13.56 0.39
N THR A 477 -25.41 13.12 -0.81
CA THR A 477 -24.88 14.01 -1.82
C THR A 477 -25.93 15.10 -2.03
N VAL A 478 -25.60 16.32 -1.60
CA VAL A 478 -26.27 17.51 -2.12
C VAL A 478 -25.83 17.59 -3.56
N VAL A 479 -26.55 16.89 -4.44
CA VAL A 479 -26.39 17.06 -5.88
C VAL A 479 -26.71 18.54 -6.14
N PRO A 480 -25.77 19.36 -6.65
CA PRO A 480 -26.15 20.65 -7.19
C PRO A 480 -27.24 20.38 -8.23
N CYS A 481 -28.41 21.00 -8.11
CA CYS A 481 -29.38 20.98 -9.20
C CYS A 481 -28.69 21.51 -10.46
N ASP A 482 -28.34 20.63 -11.39
CA ASP A 482 -28.14 21.02 -12.76
C ASP A 482 -29.52 21.43 -13.28
N LEU A 483 -29.76 22.73 -13.29
CA LEU A 483 -30.85 23.32 -14.05
C LEU A 483 -30.45 23.20 -15.52
N ASP A 484 -30.99 22.18 -16.21
CA ASP A 484 -31.00 22.18 -17.67
C ASP A 484 -31.69 23.47 -18.15
N PRO A 485 -31.08 24.26 -19.05
CA PRO A 485 -31.77 25.38 -19.65
C PRO A 485 -32.91 24.83 -20.51
N ILE A 486 -34.15 25.10 -20.08
CA ILE A 486 -35.34 24.97 -20.89
C ILE A 486 -35.12 25.87 -22.12
N VAL A 487 -34.89 25.23 -23.27
CA VAL A 487 -35.00 25.92 -24.57
C VAL A 487 -36.49 26.12 -24.82
N LEU A 488 -36.96 27.34 -24.56
CA LEU A 488 -38.25 27.80 -25.06
C LEU A 488 -38.10 28.01 -26.58
N ASN A 489 -38.83 27.21 -27.36
CA ASN A 489 -39.10 27.48 -28.77
C ASN A 489 -40.13 28.60 -28.92
#